data_AF-A0A059LCB8-F1
#
_entry.id   AF-A0A059LCB8-F1
#
_cell.length_a   1.000
_cell.length_b   1.000
_cell.length_c   1.000
_cell.angle_alpha   90.00
_cell.angle_beta   90.00
_cell.angle_gamma   90.00
#
_symmetry.space_group_name_H-M   'P 1'
#
loop_
_entity.id
_entity.type
_entity.pdbx_description
1 polymer ?
#
loop_
_entity_poly.entity_id
_entity_poly.type
_entity_poly.pdbx_seq_one_letter_code
_entity_poly.pdbx_strand_id
1 'polypeptide(L)'
;MSKGARVVIASHLGRPKSDSDKSTDLLPVAERLTELLQKSVTLAPDCVGSTAQKNIAELQNGDVMLLQNVRWHKEEEKNAPAFAKQLAEGCDLYVNDAFGTAHRAHASTVGVCDFLKPKVAGILMKKELDYLNDAVAKPARPFVAIVGGSKVSSKIGVLESLIEKVNTIVLGGGMIFTFYKAQGKSTGSSLVEADKVELAKELMEKAK
;
A
#
# COMPACT_ATOMS: atom_id res chain seq x y z
N MET A 1 -4.76 0.59 21.88
CA MET A 1 -4.28 0.51 23.28
C MET A 1 -5.19 1.25 24.28
N SER A 2 -5.45 2.55 24.13
CA SER A 2 -6.27 3.34 25.09
C SER A 2 -7.72 2.88 25.27
N LYS A 3 -8.22 2.02 24.38
CA LYS A 3 -9.56 1.40 24.44
C LYS A 3 -9.54 -0.05 24.96
N GLY A 4 -8.41 -0.52 25.49
CA GLY A 4 -8.28 -1.84 26.10
C GLY A 4 -8.08 -3.03 25.15
N ALA A 5 -8.02 -2.80 23.83
CA ALA A 5 -7.80 -3.89 22.86
C ALA A 5 -6.41 -4.56 23.01
N ARG A 6 -6.38 -5.87 22.78
CA ARG A 6 -5.16 -6.66 22.51
C ARG A 6 -4.80 -6.48 21.03
N VAL A 7 -3.63 -5.94 20.73
CA VAL A 7 -3.27 -5.53 19.35
C VAL A 7 -2.27 -6.50 18.77
N VAL A 8 -2.65 -7.17 17.68
CA VAL A 8 -1.76 -8.00 16.86
C VAL A 8 -1.51 -7.26 15.56
N ILE A 9 -0.25 -6.95 15.28
CA ILE A 9 0.17 -6.22 14.08
C ILE A 9 0.76 -7.20 13.08
N ALA A 10 0.28 -7.16 11.83
CA ALA A 10 0.86 -7.88 10.70
C ALA A 10 1.42 -6.88 9.69
N SER A 11 2.62 -7.13 9.18
CA SER A 11 3.25 -6.28 8.16
C SER A 11 4.19 -7.11 7.28
N HIS A 12 4.57 -6.51 6.15
CA HIS A 12 5.64 -7.03 5.31
C HIS A 12 6.84 -6.08 5.33
N LEU A 13 8.03 -6.63 5.14
CA LEU A 13 9.24 -5.86 4.88
C LEU A 13 9.93 -6.37 3.62
N GLY A 14 10.17 -5.47 2.67
CA GLY A 14 10.87 -5.79 1.44
C GLY A 14 10.20 -6.89 0.60
N ARG A 15 11.05 -7.66 -0.08
CA ARG A 15 10.70 -8.82 -0.90
C ARG A 15 11.66 -9.96 -0.52
N PRO A 16 11.35 -10.75 0.51
CA PRO A 16 12.23 -11.80 1.01
C PRO A 16 12.57 -12.79 -0.10
N LYS A 17 13.83 -13.23 -0.16
CA LYS A 17 14.25 -14.29 -1.09
C LYS A 17 13.96 -15.70 -0.55
N SER A 18 13.85 -15.80 0.78
CA SER A 18 13.51 -17.01 1.53
C SER A 18 12.83 -16.63 2.83
N ASP A 19 12.21 -17.61 3.45
CA ASP A 19 11.39 -17.51 4.66
C ASP A 19 12.23 -17.23 5.93
N SER A 20 13.52 -16.94 5.77
CA SER A 20 14.51 -16.65 6.82
C SER A 20 15.48 -15.53 6.42
N ASP A 21 15.10 -14.73 5.43
CA ASP A 21 15.90 -13.62 4.95
C ASP A 21 16.00 -12.52 6.02
N LYS A 22 17.10 -12.56 6.78
CA LYS A 22 17.39 -11.63 7.88
C LYS A 22 17.34 -10.16 7.47
N SER A 23 17.53 -9.84 6.19
CA SER A 23 17.42 -8.44 5.71
C SER A 23 15.98 -7.91 5.72
N THR A 24 15.01 -8.82 5.86
CA THR A 24 13.58 -8.54 5.89
C THR A 24 12.93 -8.94 7.21
N ASP A 25 13.74 -9.21 8.24
CA ASP A 25 13.27 -9.49 9.60
C ASP A 25 12.63 -8.23 10.22
N LEU A 26 11.51 -8.41 10.92
CA LEU A 26 10.80 -7.33 11.61
C LEU A 26 11.32 -7.04 13.03
N LEU A 27 12.36 -7.71 13.52
CA LEU A 27 12.96 -7.40 14.83
C LEU A 27 13.36 -5.92 14.98
N PRO A 28 14.07 -5.29 14.03
CA PRO A 28 14.39 -3.87 14.13
C PRO A 28 13.13 -2.97 14.14
N VAL A 29 12.04 -3.43 13.51
CA VAL A 29 10.75 -2.72 13.53
C VAL A 29 10.08 -2.84 14.89
N ALA A 30 10.10 -4.03 15.51
CA ALA A 30 9.56 -4.24 16.86
C ALA A 30 10.31 -3.40 17.91
N GLU A 31 11.65 -3.35 17.82
CA GLU A 31 12.50 -2.52 18.68
C GLU A 31 12.14 -1.04 18.54
N ARG A 32 12.08 -0.54 17.30
CA ARG A 32 11.72 0.86 17.05
C ARG A 32 10.29 1.18 17.48
N LEU A 33 9.35 0.27 17.27
CA LEU A 33 7.97 0.45 17.70
C LEU A 33 7.86 0.49 19.24
N THR A 34 8.65 -0.33 19.93
CA THR A 34 8.74 -0.32 21.41
C THR A 34 9.18 1.05 21.92
N GLU A 35 10.22 1.64 21.31
CA GLU A 35 10.70 2.98 21.65
C GLU A 35 9.62 4.06 21.43
N LEU A 36 8.98 4.04 20.26
CA LEU A 36 7.98 5.03 19.87
C LEU A 36 6.70 4.96 20.72
N LEU A 37 6.28 3.75 21.10
CA LEU A 37 5.11 3.54 21.93
C LEU A 37 5.40 3.68 23.43
N GLN A 38 6.68 3.70 23.83
CA GLN A 38 7.12 3.61 25.22
C GLN A 38 6.47 2.43 25.95
N LYS A 39 6.28 1.32 25.22
CA LYS A 39 5.63 0.10 25.70
C LYS A 39 6.26 -1.10 24.98
N SER A 40 6.47 -2.19 25.72
CA SER A 40 6.99 -3.44 25.16
C SER A 40 6.14 -3.93 23.99
N VAL A 41 6.79 -4.18 22.85
CA VAL A 41 6.20 -4.87 21.70
C VAL A 41 6.90 -6.20 21.52
N THR A 42 6.17 -7.28 21.74
CA THR A 42 6.70 -8.63 21.51
C THR A 42 6.67 -8.95 20.02
N LEU A 43 7.80 -9.41 19.48
CA LEU A 43 7.85 -10.01 18.14
C LEU A 43 7.57 -11.51 18.24
N ALA A 44 6.56 -12.00 17.53
CA ALA A 44 6.35 -13.42 17.37
C ALA A 44 7.43 -14.02 16.44
N PRO A 45 7.90 -15.26 16.69
CA PRO A 45 8.93 -15.89 15.85
C PRO A 45 8.44 -16.20 14.44
N ASP A 46 7.13 -16.26 14.24
CA ASP A 46 6.45 -16.46 12.96
C ASP A 46 5.11 -15.68 12.97
N CYS A 47 4.46 -15.49 11.82
CA CYS A 47 3.14 -14.89 11.69
C CYS A 47 1.98 -15.87 11.83
N VAL A 48 2.25 -17.18 11.75
CA VAL A 48 1.27 -18.26 11.90
C VAL A 48 1.83 -19.39 12.76
N GLY A 49 1.00 -20.41 13.03
CA GLY A 49 1.39 -21.61 13.77
C GLY A 49 1.16 -21.51 15.28
N SER A 50 1.41 -22.63 15.96
CA SER A 50 1.03 -22.81 17.38
C SER A 50 1.71 -21.83 18.33
N THR A 51 2.97 -21.46 18.07
CA THR A 51 3.69 -20.48 18.88
C THR A 51 3.09 -19.08 18.75
N ALA A 52 2.75 -18.64 17.53
CA ALA A 52 2.10 -17.35 17.32
C ALA A 52 0.73 -17.31 18.01
N GLN A 53 -0.08 -18.36 17.85
CA GLN A 53 -1.40 -18.48 18.50
C GLN A 53 -1.29 -18.45 20.03
N LYS A 54 -0.31 -19.16 20.60
CA LYS A 54 -0.07 -19.16 22.05
C LYS A 54 0.26 -17.75 22.54
N ASN A 55 1.18 -17.06 21.85
CA ASN A 55 1.55 -15.69 22.21
C ASN A 55 0.35 -14.73 22.12
N ILE A 56 -0.52 -14.88 21.10
CA ILE A 56 -1.77 -14.10 20.97
C ILE A 56 -2.69 -14.36 22.17
N ALA A 57 -2.86 -15.61 22.57
CA ALA A 57 -3.73 -15.99 23.69
C ALA A 57 -3.26 -15.43 25.04
N GLU A 58 -1.95 -15.23 25.20
CA GLU A 58 -1.33 -14.69 26.41
C GLU A 58 -1.40 -13.15 26.51
N LEU A 59 -1.75 -12.44 25.43
CA LEU A 59 -1.85 -10.97 25.42
C LEU A 59 -2.88 -10.47 26.43
N GLN A 60 -2.47 -9.47 27.21
CA GLN A 60 -3.35 -8.75 28.12
C GLN A 60 -3.92 -7.50 27.46
N ASN A 61 -4.98 -6.95 28.03
CA ASN A 61 -5.63 -5.75 27.50
C ASN A 61 -4.64 -4.60 27.37
N GLY A 62 -4.59 -4.01 26.18
CA GLY A 62 -3.68 -2.93 25.83
C GLY A 62 -2.31 -3.40 25.35
N ASP A 63 -1.98 -4.69 25.38
CA ASP A 63 -0.73 -5.21 24.86
C ASP A 63 -0.66 -5.16 23.34
N VAL A 64 0.58 -5.15 22.85
CA VAL A 64 0.90 -5.05 21.43
C VAL A 64 1.91 -6.14 21.09
N MET A 65 1.58 -6.89 20.05
CA MET A 65 2.47 -7.88 19.46
C MET A 65 2.64 -7.56 17.97
N LEU A 66 3.85 -7.74 17.48
CA LEU A 66 4.16 -7.75 16.05
C LEU A 66 4.35 -9.19 15.60
N LEU A 67 3.64 -9.61 14.57
CA LEU A 67 3.90 -10.86 13.87
C LEU A 67 5.15 -10.72 12.99
N GLN A 68 5.85 -11.81 12.74
CA GLN A 68 6.95 -11.80 11.78
C GLN A 68 6.46 -11.50 10.36
N ASN A 69 7.38 -11.18 9.45
CA ASN A 69 7.10 -10.73 8.10
C ASN A 69 6.16 -11.69 7.34
N VAL A 70 4.95 -11.22 7.00
CA VAL A 70 3.94 -12.06 6.32
C VAL A 70 4.41 -12.59 4.97
N ARG A 71 5.37 -11.92 4.31
CA ARG A 71 5.94 -12.38 3.03
C ARG A 71 7.01 -13.46 3.17
N TRP A 72 7.38 -13.85 4.38
CA TRP A 72 8.12 -15.10 4.58
C TRP A 72 7.26 -16.31 4.22
N HIS A 73 5.94 -16.17 4.08
CA HIS A 73 5.05 -17.19 3.54
C HIS A 73 4.62 -16.81 2.13
N LYS A 74 4.91 -17.66 1.14
CA LYS A 74 4.57 -17.41 -0.28
C LYS A 74 3.06 -17.36 -0.50
N GLU A 75 2.31 -17.95 0.41
CA GLU A 75 0.86 -17.98 0.52
C GLU A 75 0.26 -16.57 0.65
N GLU A 76 1.00 -15.61 1.23
CA GLU A 76 0.59 -14.22 1.40
C GLU A 76 0.25 -13.57 0.06
N GLU A 77 1.19 -13.59 -0.89
CA GLU A 77 1.00 -12.94 -2.20
C GLU A 77 0.02 -13.70 -3.09
N LYS A 78 -0.21 -14.99 -2.80
CA LYS A 78 -1.21 -15.84 -3.47
C LYS A 78 -2.62 -15.70 -2.89
N ASN A 79 -2.79 -14.92 -1.82
CA ASN A 79 -4.05 -14.81 -1.09
C ASN A 79 -4.63 -16.18 -0.71
N ALA A 80 -3.77 -17.09 -0.22
CA ALA A 80 -4.20 -18.47 0.03
C ALA A 80 -5.21 -18.52 1.20
N PRO A 81 -6.42 -19.07 1.02
CA PRO A 81 -7.46 -19.05 2.06
C PRO A 81 -7.05 -19.74 3.37
N ALA A 82 -6.28 -20.82 3.29
CA ALA A 82 -5.80 -21.53 4.48
C ALA A 82 -4.83 -20.68 5.32
N PHE A 83 -3.96 -19.92 4.66
CA PHE A 83 -3.02 -19.01 5.33
C PHE A 83 -3.74 -17.79 5.90
N ALA A 84 -4.68 -17.20 5.15
CA ALA A 84 -5.55 -16.14 5.65
C ALA A 84 -6.35 -16.56 6.90
N LYS A 85 -6.83 -17.82 6.94
CA LYS A 85 -7.50 -18.37 8.11
C LYS A 85 -6.55 -18.45 9.31
N GLN A 86 -5.32 -18.94 9.11
CA GLN A 86 -4.31 -19.02 10.17
C GLN A 86 -3.94 -17.65 10.71
N LEU A 87 -3.78 -16.64 9.85
CA LEU A 87 -3.51 -15.26 10.27
C LEU A 87 -4.65 -14.65 11.11
N ALA A 88 -5.89 -15.10 10.88
CA ALA A 88 -7.06 -14.63 11.61
C ALA A 88 -7.26 -15.33 12.97
N GLU A 89 -6.57 -16.45 13.22
CA GLU A 89 -6.79 -17.23 14.44
C GLU A 89 -6.41 -16.45 15.70
N GLY A 90 -7.28 -16.50 16.71
CA GLY A 90 -7.10 -15.76 17.97
C GLY A 90 -7.42 -14.27 17.89
N CYS A 91 -7.87 -13.76 16.74
CA CYS A 91 -8.32 -12.38 16.55
C CYS A 91 -9.84 -12.31 16.38
N ASP A 92 -10.45 -11.24 16.90
CA ASP A 92 -11.90 -11.05 16.83
C ASP A 92 -12.33 -10.14 15.66
N LEU A 93 -11.49 -9.16 15.31
CA LEU A 93 -11.79 -8.14 14.31
C LEU A 93 -10.56 -7.79 13.47
N TYR A 94 -10.80 -7.16 12.32
CA TYR A 94 -9.75 -6.73 11.40
C TYR A 94 -9.74 -5.20 11.24
N VAL A 95 -8.55 -4.61 11.36
CA VAL A 95 -8.31 -3.19 11.06
C VAL A 95 -7.30 -3.11 9.92
N ASN A 96 -7.71 -2.60 8.76
CA ASN A 96 -6.78 -2.31 7.68
C ASN A 96 -6.31 -0.85 7.80
N ASP A 97 -5.06 -0.66 8.21
CA ASP A 97 -4.41 0.65 8.25
C ASP A 97 -3.26 0.81 7.23
N ALA A 98 -3.20 -0.07 6.24
CA ALA A 98 -2.11 -0.17 5.28
C ALA A 98 -2.55 0.25 3.87
N PHE A 99 -2.83 1.54 3.66
CA PHE A 99 -3.27 2.07 2.36
C PHE A 99 -2.32 1.71 1.21
N GLY A 100 -1.01 1.80 1.44
CA GLY A 100 0.01 1.51 0.44
C GLY A 100 -0.02 0.07 -0.11
N THR A 101 -0.61 -0.89 0.61
CA THR A 101 -0.76 -2.28 0.16
C THR A 101 -2.17 -2.65 -0.24
N ALA A 102 -3.16 -1.78 -0.02
CA ALA A 102 -4.58 -2.07 -0.24
C ALA A 102 -4.93 -2.31 -1.72
N HIS A 103 -4.09 -1.89 -2.66
CA HIS A 103 -4.26 -2.16 -4.09
C HIS A 103 -3.96 -3.62 -4.49
N ARG A 104 -3.52 -4.47 -3.55
CA ARG A 104 -3.22 -5.88 -3.80
C ARG A 104 -4.12 -6.79 -2.97
N ALA A 105 -4.67 -7.80 -3.62
CA ALA A 105 -5.41 -8.86 -2.95
C ALA A 105 -4.42 -9.91 -2.40
N HIS A 106 -3.88 -9.67 -1.21
CA HIS A 106 -3.05 -10.61 -0.48
C HIS A 106 -3.81 -11.18 0.73
N ALA A 107 -3.26 -12.22 1.36
CA ALA A 107 -3.92 -12.86 2.50
C ALA A 107 -4.11 -11.88 3.67
N SER A 108 -3.06 -11.14 4.07
CA SER A 108 -3.13 -10.17 5.18
C SER A 108 -3.96 -8.91 4.89
N THR A 109 -4.22 -8.58 3.63
CA THR A 109 -4.96 -7.36 3.22
C THR A 109 -6.41 -7.63 2.85
N VAL A 110 -6.68 -8.79 2.24
CA VAL A 110 -8.00 -9.17 1.71
C VAL A 110 -8.43 -10.52 2.27
N GLY A 111 -7.62 -11.57 2.20
CA GLY A 111 -8.04 -12.91 2.60
C GLY A 111 -8.51 -13.02 4.06
N VAL A 112 -7.82 -12.37 5.00
CA VAL A 112 -8.19 -12.34 6.43
C VAL A 112 -9.59 -11.77 6.67
N CYS A 113 -10.07 -10.94 5.73
CA CYS A 113 -11.41 -10.38 5.82
C CYS A 113 -12.49 -11.47 5.78
N ASP A 114 -12.26 -12.61 5.16
CA ASP A 114 -13.29 -13.66 5.09
C ASP A 114 -13.55 -14.33 6.45
N PHE A 115 -12.60 -14.19 7.38
CA PHE A 115 -12.62 -14.87 8.68
C PHE A 115 -12.89 -13.93 9.86
N LEU A 116 -12.59 -12.63 9.73
CA LEU A 116 -12.72 -11.65 10.81
C LEU A 116 -13.92 -10.70 10.62
N LYS A 117 -14.63 -10.40 11.72
CA LYS A 117 -15.75 -9.45 11.73
C LYS A 117 -15.85 -8.73 13.09
N PRO A 118 -15.95 -7.39 13.12
CA PRO A 118 -16.02 -6.47 11.99
C PRO A 118 -14.68 -6.26 11.27
N LYS A 119 -14.75 -5.67 10.08
CA LYS A 119 -13.61 -5.32 9.23
C LYS A 119 -13.68 -3.82 8.98
N VAL A 120 -12.69 -3.08 9.45
CA VAL A 120 -12.75 -1.61 9.47
C VAL A 120 -11.48 -1.00 8.92
N ALA A 121 -11.60 0.23 8.41
CA ALA A 121 -10.45 1.06 8.10
C ALA A 121 -9.83 1.60 9.39
N GLY A 122 -8.50 1.58 9.47
CA GLY A 122 -7.75 2.30 10.49
C GLY A 122 -7.72 3.80 10.24
N ILE A 123 -6.97 4.53 11.07
CA ILE A 123 -6.94 6.00 11.05
C ILE A 123 -6.17 6.52 9.81
N LEU A 124 -5.03 5.92 9.50
CA LEU A 124 -4.25 6.26 8.32
C LEU A 124 -5.05 5.92 7.06
N MET A 125 -5.63 4.73 6.99
CA MET A 125 -6.48 4.32 5.87
C MET A 125 -7.63 5.30 5.66
N LYS A 126 -8.36 5.65 6.73
CA LYS A 126 -9.45 6.62 6.67
C LYS A 126 -8.95 7.97 6.14
N LYS A 127 -7.83 8.47 6.65
CA LYS A 127 -7.25 9.76 6.21
C LYS A 127 -6.90 9.74 4.72
N GLU A 128 -6.31 8.66 4.23
CA GLU A 128 -5.97 8.51 2.81
C GLU A 128 -7.23 8.46 1.94
N LEU A 129 -8.26 7.73 2.37
CA LEU A 129 -9.56 7.66 1.67
C LEU A 129 -10.27 9.02 1.66
N ASP A 130 -10.32 9.71 2.79
CA ASP A 130 -10.91 11.04 2.91
C ASP A 130 -10.19 12.02 1.96
N TYR A 131 -8.85 12.04 2.00
CA TYR A 131 -8.05 12.90 1.14
C TYR A 131 -8.26 12.62 -0.35
N LEU A 132 -8.26 11.34 -0.76
CA LEU A 132 -8.49 10.98 -2.15
C LEU A 132 -9.90 11.30 -2.61
N ASN A 133 -10.89 11.07 -1.76
CA ASN A 133 -12.28 11.39 -2.07
C ASN A 133 -12.46 12.91 -2.25
N ASP A 134 -11.94 13.71 -1.34
CA ASP A 134 -12.06 15.17 -1.41
C ASP A 134 -11.25 15.73 -2.58
N ALA A 135 -10.00 15.27 -2.77
CA ALA A 135 -9.12 15.77 -3.83
C ALA A 135 -9.54 15.33 -5.24
N VAL A 136 -10.20 14.18 -5.41
CA VAL A 136 -10.49 13.62 -6.75
C VAL A 136 -11.98 13.65 -7.08
N ALA A 137 -12.87 13.36 -6.12
CA ALA A 137 -14.31 13.29 -6.39
C ALA A 137 -15.01 14.65 -6.25
N LYS A 138 -14.57 15.49 -5.31
CA LYS A 138 -15.14 16.83 -5.06
C LYS A 138 -14.06 17.91 -4.88
N PRO A 139 -13.14 18.08 -5.85
CA PRO A 139 -12.05 19.01 -5.67
C PRO A 139 -12.55 20.46 -5.58
N ALA A 140 -11.96 21.23 -4.68
CA ALA A 140 -12.02 22.69 -4.77
C ALA A 140 -11.40 23.13 -6.09
N ARG A 141 -12.02 24.12 -6.75
CA ARG A 141 -11.59 24.60 -8.07
C ARG A 141 -10.97 26.00 -7.96
N PRO A 142 -9.92 26.31 -8.75
CA PRO A 142 -9.32 25.48 -9.81
C PRO A 142 -8.51 24.30 -9.26
N PHE A 143 -8.75 23.10 -9.81
CA PHE A 143 -8.03 21.88 -9.45
C PHE A 143 -6.89 21.64 -10.44
N VAL A 144 -5.66 21.65 -9.95
CA VAL A 144 -4.45 21.44 -10.77
C VAL A 144 -3.79 20.13 -10.39
N ALA A 145 -3.57 19.25 -11.36
CA ALA A 145 -2.77 18.04 -11.16
C ALA A 145 -1.36 18.24 -11.70
N ILE A 146 -0.35 17.93 -10.88
CA ILE A 146 1.06 17.91 -11.29
C ILE A 146 1.49 16.45 -11.40
N VAL A 147 1.76 16.00 -12.62
CA VAL A 147 2.11 14.60 -12.91
C VAL A 147 3.52 14.52 -13.46
N GLY A 148 4.37 13.76 -12.77
CA GLY A 148 5.74 13.52 -13.19
C GLY A 148 6.11 12.05 -13.26
N GLY A 149 7.35 11.80 -13.63
CA GLY A 149 7.92 10.46 -13.77
C GLY A 149 8.85 10.38 -14.96
N SER A 150 9.55 9.25 -15.11
CA SER A 150 10.42 9.01 -16.26
C SER A 150 9.66 8.47 -17.48
N LYS A 151 8.54 7.77 -17.28
CA LYS A 151 7.83 7.05 -18.34
C LYS A 151 6.33 7.39 -18.34
N VAL A 152 5.80 7.76 -19.51
CA VAL A 152 4.38 7.90 -19.80
C VAL A 152 3.65 6.59 -19.50
N SER A 153 4.20 5.45 -19.92
CA SER A 153 3.58 4.12 -19.75
C SER A 153 3.17 3.80 -18.32
N SER A 154 3.95 4.29 -17.34
CA SER A 154 3.68 4.10 -15.92
C SER A 154 2.57 5.01 -15.34
N LYS A 155 2.10 5.99 -16.12
CA LYS A 155 1.19 7.06 -15.69
C LYS A 155 -0.07 7.21 -16.55
N ILE A 156 -0.26 6.37 -17.57
CA ILE A 156 -1.38 6.44 -18.52
C ILE A 156 -2.73 6.48 -17.78
N GLY A 157 -3.03 5.45 -16.97
CA GLY A 157 -4.32 5.39 -16.28
C GLY A 157 -4.56 6.52 -15.28
N VAL A 158 -3.48 7.09 -14.70
CA VAL A 158 -3.58 8.28 -13.84
C VAL A 158 -3.94 9.51 -14.67
N LEU A 159 -3.28 9.72 -15.81
CA LEU A 159 -3.58 10.84 -16.70
C LEU A 159 -5.00 10.75 -17.26
N GLU A 160 -5.41 9.57 -17.75
CA GLU A 160 -6.76 9.35 -18.29
C GLU A 160 -7.86 9.67 -17.27
N SER A 161 -7.67 9.26 -16.02
CA SER A 161 -8.61 9.54 -14.92
C SER A 161 -8.63 11.01 -14.49
N LEU A 162 -7.49 11.71 -14.60
CA LEU A 162 -7.38 13.10 -14.16
C LEU A 162 -7.84 14.11 -15.21
N ILE A 163 -7.64 13.84 -16.51
CA ILE A 163 -8.05 14.73 -17.62
C ILE A 163 -9.53 15.12 -17.51
N GLU A 164 -10.38 14.20 -17.08
CA GLU A 164 -11.83 14.44 -16.96
C GLU A 164 -12.22 15.24 -15.70
N LYS A 165 -11.29 15.45 -14.75
CA LYS A 165 -11.60 15.98 -13.42
C LYS A 165 -10.95 17.32 -13.11
N VAL A 166 -9.74 17.53 -13.62
CA VAL A 166 -8.92 18.71 -13.29
C VAL A 166 -9.21 19.89 -14.22
N ASN A 167 -8.87 21.09 -13.78
CA ASN A 167 -8.86 22.29 -14.61
C ASN A 167 -7.55 22.44 -15.38
N THR A 168 -6.44 21.90 -14.86
CA THR A 168 -5.12 22.00 -15.49
C THR A 168 -4.29 20.78 -15.14
N ILE A 169 -3.57 20.23 -16.13
CA ILE A 169 -2.52 19.23 -15.92
C ILE A 169 -1.17 19.86 -16.23
N VAL A 170 -0.27 19.79 -15.25
CA VAL A 170 1.14 20.15 -15.42
C VAL A 170 1.95 18.87 -15.50
N LEU A 171 2.62 18.65 -16.63
CA LEU A 171 3.50 17.50 -16.83
C LEU A 171 4.95 17.88 -16.53
N GLY A 172 5.66 17.00 -15.82
CA GLY A 172 7.07 17.16 -15.47
C GLY A 172 7.89 15.87 -15.57
N GLY A 173 9.19 15.95 -15.33
CA GLY A 173 10.11 14.80 -15.40
C GLY A 173 10.41 14.33 -16.84
N GLY A 174 10.94 13.12 -16.98
CA GLY A 174 11.36 12.56 -18.28
C GLY A 174 10.19 12.29 -19.24
N MET A 175 8.99 12.04 -18.72
CA MET A 175 7.84 11.73 -19.57
C MET A 175 7.43 12.88 -20.51
N ILE A 176 7.76 14.13 -20.17
CA ILE A 176 7.42 15.31 -20.99
C ILE A 176 8.03 15.23 -22.40
N PHE A 177 9.17 14.57 -22.55
CA PHE A 177 9.84 14.50 -23.84
C PHE A 177 9.07 13.63 -24.83
N THR A 178 8.28 12.66 -24.36
CA THR A 178 7.35 11.91 -25.23
C THR A 178 6.23 12.82 -25.74
N PHE A 179 5.71 13.72 -24.90
CA PHE A 179 4.73 14.74 -25.32
C PHE A 179 5.34 15.79 -26.26
N TYR A 180 6.56 16.25 -25.99
CA TYR A 180 7.28 17.15 -26.90
C TYR A 180 7.56 16.50 -28.25
N LYS A 181 7.93 15.22 -28.27
CA LYS A 181 8.08 14.46 -29.51
C LYS A 181 6.76 14.34 -30.26
N ALA A 182 5.65 14.10 -29.55
CA ALA A 182 4.29 14.10 -30.11
C ALA A 182 3.87 15.45 -30.71
N GLN A 183 4.37 16.56 -30.16
CA GLN A 183 4.21 17.92 -30.71
C GLN A 183 5.20 18.25 -31.85
N GLY A 184 6.05 17.31 -32.27
CA GLY A 184 7.06 17.52 -33.32
C GLY A 184 8.30 18.28 -32.87
N LYS A 185 8.51 18.49 -31.57
CA LYS A 185 9.69 19.17 -31.03
C LYS A 185 10.90 18.23 -30.97
N SER A 186 12.10 18.80 -31.11
CA SER A 186 13.35 18.07 -30.90
C SER A 186 13.56 17.78 -29.41
N THR A 187 13.92 16.54 -29.07
CA THR A 187 14.11 16.08 -27.69
C THR A 187 15.57 15.74 -27.36
N GLY A 188 16.48 15.83 -28.33
CA GLY A 188 17.89 15.45 -28.17
C GLY A 188 18.04 14.02 -27.65
N SER A 189 18.90 13.83 -26.65
CA SER A 189 19.16 12.55 -25.96
C SER A 189 18.17 12.25 -24.82
N SER A 190 17.11 13.04 -24.68
CA SER A 190 16.14 12.86 -23.58
C SER A 190 15.31 11.59 -23.74
N LEU A 191 14.83 11.06 -22.62
CA LEU A 191 14.06 9.80 -22.58
C LEU A 191 12.71 9.94 -23.29
N VAL A 192 12.53 9.22 -24.39
CA VAL A 192 11.28 9.20 -25.19
C VAL A 192 10.79 7.76 -25.33
N GLU A 193 9.52 7.53 -25.01
CA GLU A 193 8.84 6.26 -25.31
C GLU A 193 8.22 6.35 -26.70
N ALA A 194 8.98 5.93 -27.71
CA ALA A 194 8.58 6.06 -29.13
C ALA A 194 7.24 5.36 -29.43
N ASP A 195 6.96 4.23 -28.78
CA ASP A 195 5.70 3.47 -28.91
C ASP A 195 4.50 4.13 -28.20
N LYS A 196 4.72 5.21 -27.43
CA LYS A 196 3.69 5.98 -26.72
C LYS A 196 3.47 7.38 -27.27
N VAL A 197 4.12 7.73 -28.39
CA VAL A 197 3.98 9.05 -29.02
C VAL A 197 2.54 9.30 -29.49
N GLU A 198 1.90 8.32 -30.14
CA GLU A 198 0.50 8.47 -30.58
C GLU A 198 -0.45 8.62 -29.39
N LEU A 199 -0.27 7.80 -28.35
CA LEU A 199 -1.05 7.94 -27.12
C LEU A 199 -0.85 9.33 -26.48
N ALA A 200 0.36 9.88 -26.48
CA ALA A 200 0.59 11.22 -25.97
C ALA A 200 -0.17 12.29 -26.78
N LYS A 201 -0.34 12.10 -28.10
CA LYS A 201 -1.20 12.98 -28.92
C LYS A 201 -2.67 12.84 -28.52
N GLU A 202 -3.16 11.62 -28.37
CA GLU A 202 -4.54 11.35 -27.96
C GLU A 202 -4.85 11.99 -26.59
N LEU A 203 -3.94 11.87 -25.62
CA LEU A 203 -4.09 12.48 -24.30
C LEU A 203 -4.08 14.02 -24.38
N MET A 204 -3.24 14.62 -25.22
CA MET A 204 -3.25 16.07 -25.44
C MET A 204 -4.54 16.53 -26.11
N GLU A 205 -5.08 15.75 -27.05
CA GLU A 205 -6.34 16.07 -27.72
C GLU A 205 -7.52 15.96 -26.77
N LYS A 206 -7.56 14.92 -25.93
CA LYS A 206 -8.57 14.74 -24.88
C LYS A 206 -8.57 15.87 -23.84
N ALA A 207 -7.42 16.52 -23.66
CA ALA A 207 -7.25 17.60 -22.69
C ALA A 207 -7.58 19.01 -23.25
N LYS A 208 -7.83 19.14 -24.56
CA LYS A 208 -8.32 20.38 -25.18
C LYS A 208 -9.81 20.56 -24.95
#